data_AF-A0A516NZ89-F1
#
_entry.id   AF-A0A516NZ89-F1
#
_cell.length_a   1.000
_cell.length_b   1.000
_cell.length_c   1.000
_cell.angle_alpha   90.00
_cell.angle_beta   90.00
_cell.angle_gamma   90.00
#
_symmetry.space_group_name_H-M   'P 1'
#
loop_
_entity.id
_entity.type
_entity.pdbx_description
1 polymer ?
#
loop_
_entity_poly.entity_id
_entity_poly.type
_entity_poly.pdbx_seq_one_letter_code
_entity_poly.pdbx_strand_id
1 'polypeptide(L)'
;MMIMKKLLIILLSLTIFSCSKEEVVKEEMSTVSGDQVSLTNLQIKNSGIETNTLNNLDIAHKIMLTGQIDVPPQGMASVSAPSGGYIRVSRFMPGNYVKKGQTLATLENPELVQLQQDYLLANSENGFTELLNFKEENKSKKFVTKGAYQLLMAVKNMGE
;
A
#
# COMPACT_ATOMS: atom_id res chain seq x y z
N MET A 1 -101.20 7.94 35.11
CA MET A 1 -100.41 8.40 36.28
C MET A 1 -98.91 8.09 36.09
N MET A 2 -98.30 8.52 34.97
CA MET A 2 -96.88 8.26 34.65
C MET A 2 -96.20 9.48 34.00
N ILE A 3 -96.99 10.37 33.36
CA ILE A 3 -96.54 11.67 32.85
C ILE A 3 -96.17 12.65 33.98
N MET A 4 -96.98 12.74 35.06
CA MET A 4 -96.68 13.68 36.16
C MET A 4 -95.43 13.32 36.96
N LYS A 5 -95.04 12.03 37.00
CA LYS A 5 -93.82 11.59 37.68
C LYS A 5 -92.57 11.97 36.87
N LYS A 6 -92.63 11.92 35.53
CA LYS A 6 -91.56 12.42 34.65
C LYS A 6 -91.44 13.95 34.69
N LEU A 7 -92.56 14.67 34.81
CA LEU A 7 -92.55 16.14 34.95
C LEU A 7 -91.94 16.59 36.29
N LEU A 8 -92.19 15.84 37.37
CA LEU A 8 -91.62 16.10 38.69
C LEU A 8 -90.12 15.77 38.77
N ILE A 9 -89.63 14.81 37.96
CA ILE A 9 -88.20 14.47 37.85
C ILE A 9 -87.43 15.52 37.02
N ILE A 10 -88.06 16.12 36.00
CA ILE A 10 -87.46 17.19 35.18
C ILE A 10 -87.42 18.54 35.93
N LEU A 11 -88.38 18.80 36.82
CA LEU A 11 -88.39 20.02 37.64
C LEU A 11 -87.39 19.94 38.82
N LEU A 12 -87.06 18.74 39.30
CA LEU A 12 -86.10 18.51 40.38
C LEU A 12 -84.64 18.52 39.90
N SER A 13 -84.38 18.33 38.60
CA SER A 13 -83.02 18.41 38.04
C SER A 13 -82.56 19.84 37.75
N LEU A 14 -83.46 20.84 37.82
CA LEU A 14 -83.16 22.23 37.46
C LEU A 14 -82.68 23.09 38.63
N THR A 15 -82.63 22.55 39.85
CA THR A 15 -82.31 23.31 41.07
C THR A 15 -80.91 23.08 41.64
N ILE A 16 -80.04 22.32 40.95
CA ILE A 16 -78.68 21.97 41.43
C ILE A 16 -77.57 22.79 40.73
N PHE A 17 -77.91 23.67 39.79
CA PHE A 17 -76.94 24.59 39.16
C PHE A 17 -77.02 25.98 39.80
N SER A 18 -76.75 26.07 41.09
CA SER A 18 -76.44 27.37 41.70
C SER A 18 -75.41 27.22 42.80
N CYS A 19 -74.28 27.89 42.58
CA CYS A 19 -73.14 28.16 43.46
C CYS A 19 -71.88 27.32 43.20
N SER A 20 -70.88 27.96 42.59
CA SER A 20 -69.47 27.80 43.01
C SER A 20 -68.61 28.97 42.54
N LYS A 21 -68.43 29.92 43.47
CA LYS A 21 -67.15 30.54 43.89
C LYS A 21 -66.12 30.87 42.80
N GLU A 22 -65.95 32.17 42.54
CA GLU A 22 -64.73 32.72 41.92
C GLU A 22 -63.54 32.62 42.89
N GLU A 23 -62.47 31.98 42.42
CA GLU A 23 -61.15 32.03 43.05
C GLU A 23 -60.26 33.03 42.29
N VAL A 24 -59.87 34.09 42.98
CA VAL A 24 -58.88 35.07 42.52
C VAL A 24 -57.50 34.44 42.71
N VAL A 25 -56.81 34.15 41.60
CA VAL A 25 -55.41 33.74 41.60
C VAL A 25 -54.56 34.93 42.05
N LYS A 26 -54.05 34.85 43.28
CA LYS A 26 -52.95 35.71 43.75
C LYS A 26 -51.66 35.20 43.09
N GLU A 27 -51.05 36.04 42.27
CA GLU A 27 -49.65 35.85 41.87
C GLU A 27 -48.76 36.08 43.09
N GLU A 28 -48.10 35.02 43.56
CA GLU A 28 -47.00 35.12 44.51
C GLU A 28 -45.73 35.52 43.76
N MET A 29 -45.23 36.72 44.08
CA MET A 29 -43.96 37.23 43.59
C MET A 29 -42.81 36.49 44.29
N SER A 30 -42.12 35.63 43.54
CA SER A 30 -40.90 34.96 43.98
C SER A 30 -39.75 35.96 44.07
N THR A 31 -39.11 36.02 45.24
CA THR A 31 -37.91 36.81 45.50
C THR A 31 -36.74 36.30 44.65
N VAL A 32 -36.25 37.15 43.75
CA VAL A 32 -35.07 36.88 42.92
C VAL A 32 -33.80 37.12 43.74
N SER A 33 -33.00 36.08 43.96
CA SER A 33 -31.64 36.19 44.49
C SER A 33 -30.68 36.55 43.35
N GLY A 34 -29.70 37.40 43.63
CA GLY A 34 -28.84 38.06 42.65
C GLY A 34 -27.92 37.09 41.89
N ASP A 35 -28.43 36.58 40.77
CA ASP A 35 -27.76 36.32 39.47
C ASP A 35 -28.75 35.71 38.44
N GLN A 36 -30.03 35.54 38.83
CA GLN A 36 -31.07 35.02 37.95
C GLN A 36 -32.01 36.15 37.53
N VAL A 37 -32.42 36.15 36.27
CA VAL A 37 -33.44 37.05 35.75
C VAL A 37 -34.67 36.22 35.42
N SER A 38 -35.79 36.50 36.08
CA SER A 38 -37.07 35.87 35.78
C SER A 38 -37.77 36.68 34.67
N LEU A 39 -38.15 36.03 33.59
CA LEU A 39 -38.89 36.62 32.48
C LEU A 39 -40.28 35.99 32.38
N THR A 40 -41.27 36.79 32.01
CA THR A 40 -42.62 36.29 31.74
C THR A 40 -42.70 35.61 30.37
N ASN A 41 -43.67 34.70 30.20
CA ASN A 41 -43.87 33.98 28.93
C ASN A 41 -44.09 34.92 27.73
N LEU A 42 -44.73 36.08 27.94
CA LEU A 42 -44.90 37.10 26.89
C LEU A 42 -43.58 37.75 26.48
N GLN A 43 -42.68 38.00 27.45
CA GLN A 43 -41.36 38.58 27.18
C GLN A 43 -40.47 37.60 26.43
N ILE A 44 -40.44 36.32 26.82
CA ILE A 44 -39.67 35.29 26.11
C ILE A 44 -40.11 35.18 24.64
N LYS A 45 -41.43 35.19 24.39
CA LYS A 45 -41.99 35.09 23.04
C LYS A 45 -41.73 36.34 22.19
N ASN A 46 -41.83 37.54 22.76
CA ASN A 46 -41.61 38.79 22.03
C ASN A 46 -40.11 39.06 21.77
N SER A 47 -39.21 38.49 22.58
CA SER A 47 -37.76 38.66 22.46
C SER A 47 -37.08 37.64 21.55
N GLY A 48 -37.80 36.63 21.04
CA GLY A 48 -37.25 35.63 20.10
C GLY A 48 -36.15 34.77 20.69
N ILE A 49 -36.22 34.47 21.99
CA ILE A 49 -35.19 33.70 22.69
C ILE A 49 -35.30 32.23 22.30
N GLU A 50 -34.31 31.74 21.56
CA GLU A 50 -34.14 30.31 21.25
C GLU A 50 -33.14 29.69 22.23
N THR A 51 -33.53 28.57 22.83
CA THR A 51 -32.65 27.79 23.72
C THR A 51 -32.29 26.50 23.02
N ASN A 52 -31.01 26.11 23.12
CA ASN A 52 -30.53 24.85 22.60
C ASN A 52 -29.83 24.10 23.72
N THR A 53 -29.89 22.77 23.70
CA THR A 53 -29.25 21.95 24.72
C THR A 53 -27.76 21.81 24.42
N LEU A 54 -26.95 21.73 25.47
CA LEU A 54 -25.53 21.43 25.33
C LEU A 54 -25.39 20.02 24.74
N ASN A 55 -24.79 19.92 23.56
CA ASN A 55 -24.51 18.66 22.89
C ASN A 55 -23.00 18.53 22.64
N ASN A 56 -22.46 17.33 22.86
CA ASN A 56 -21.09 17.00 22.44
C ASN A 56 -21.11 16.74 20.93
N LEU A 57 -20.51 17.63 20.15
CA LEU A 57 -20.30 17.42 18.72
C LEU A 57 -18.85 17.00 18.48
N ASP A 58 -18.65 15.87 17.80
CA ASP A 58 -17.35 15.51 17.25
C ASP A 58 -17.05 16.46 16.08
N ILE A 59 -16.18 17.43 16.31
CA ILE A 59 -15.71 18.36 15.28
C ILE A 59 -14.66 17.65 14.45
N ALA A 60 -15.09 16.82 13.51
CA ALA A 60 -14.20 16.12 12.59
C ALA A 60 -13.45 17.13 11.71
N HIS A 61 -12.22 17.49 12.11
CA HIS A 61 -11.31 18.21 11.25
C HIS A 61 -10.78 17.22 10.21
N LYS A 62 -11.28 17.31 8.98
CA LYS A 62 -10.76 16.53 7.85
C LYS A 62 -9.39 17.09 7.46
N ILE A 63 -8.32 16.48 7.96
CA ILE A 63 -6.95 16.86 7.60
C ILE A 63 -6.64 16.26 6.22
N MET A 64 -6.50 17.13 5.22
CA MET A 64 -6.08 16.73 3.87
C MET A 64 -4.55 16.69 3.83
N LEU A 65 -3.98 15.51 3.70
CA LEU A 65 -2.54 15.29 3.61
C LEU A 65 -2.18 14.85 2.18
N THR A 66 -1.09 15.37 1.66
CA THR A 66 -0.43 14.82 0.47
C THR A 66 0.44 13.64 0.88
N GLY A 67 0.42 12.59 0.08
CA GLY A 67 1.25 11.40 0.29
C GLY A 67 1.96 11.02 -1.00
N GLN A 68 3.13 10.39 -0.87
CA GLN A 68 3.86 9.79 -1.97
C GLN A 68 3.88 8.28 -1.78
N ILE A 69 3.73 7.55 -2.89
CA ILE A 69 3.91 6.11 -2.92
C ILE A 69 5.36 5.87 -3.33
N ASP A 70 6.12 5.22 -2.47
CA ASP A 70 7.46 4.75 -2.79
C ASP A 70 7.48 3.23 -2.74
N VAL A 71 8.31 2.61 -3.57
CA VAL A 71 8.48 1.16 -3.58
C VAL A 71 9.38 0.81 -2.40
N PRO A 72 8.93 0.00 -1.43
CA PRO A 72 9.81 -0.40 -0.33
C PRO A 72 11.05 -1.11 -0.90
N PRO A 73 12.23 -0.95 -0.29
CA PRO A 73 13.48 -1.50 -0.81
C PRO A 73 13.44 -3.03 -0.99
N GLN A 74 12.56 -3.72 -0.25
CA GLN A 74 12.33 -5.16 -0.37
C GLN A 74 11.71 -5.57 -1.73
N GLY A 75 11.08 -4.64 -2.45
CA GLY A 75 10.45 -4.86 -3.75
C GLY A 75 11.34 -4.54 -4.95
N MET A 76 12.59 -4.11 -4.72
CA MET A 76 13.53 -3.75 -5.79
C MET A 76 14.62 -4.83 -5.95
N ALA A 77 14.91 -5.19 -7.20
CA ALA A 77 16.02 -6.09 -7.53
C ALA A 77 16.76 -5.55 -8.76
N SER A 78 18.09 -5.44 -8.66
CA SER A 78 18.96 -5.11 -9.79
C SER A 78 19.61 -6.40 -10.29
N VAL A 79 19.51 -6.64 -11.60
CA VAL A 79 20.07 -7.83 -12.24
C VAL A 79 21.29 -7.41 -13.05
N SER A 80 22.44 -7.98 -12.73
CA SER A 80 23.68 -7.81 -13.48
C SER A 80 24.22 -9.17 -13.94
N ALA A 81 24.98 -9.15 -15.03
CA ALA A 81 25.62 -10.35 -15.54
C ALA A 81 26.90 -10.65 -14.73
N PRO A 82 27.16 -11.90 -14.34
CA PRO A 82 28.38 -12.27 -13.60
C PRO A 82 29.64 -12.23 -14.48
N SER A 83 29.47 -12.47 -15.78
CA SER A 83 30.50 -12.33 -16.80
C SER A 83 30.03 -11.34 -17.85
N GLY A 84 30.97 -10.58 -18.43
CA GLY A 84 30.69 -9.70 -19.56
C GLY A 84 30.22 -10.46 -20.81
N GLY A 85 30.08 -9.74 -21.92
CA GLY A 85 29.59 -10.26 -23.19
C GLY A 85 28.66 -9.27 -23.88
N TYR A 86 28.12 -9.65 -25.03
CA TYR A 86 27.14 -8.85 -25.75
C TYR A 86 25.74 -9.46 -25.65
N ILE A 87 24.71 -8.61 -25.74
CA ILE A 87 23.31 -9.05 -25.71
C ILE A 87 22.98 -9.69 -27.07
N ARG A 88 22.67 -10.99 -27.05
CA ARG A 88 22.21 -11.73 -28.22
C ARG A 88 20.71 -11.56 -28.43
N VAL A 89 19.95 -11.67 -27.33
CA VAL A 89 18.48 -11.59 -27.35
C VAL A 89 18.01 -10.73 -26.18
N SER A 90 17.12 -9.77 -26.45
CA SER A 90 16.34 -9.07 -25.43
C SER A 90 14.86 -9.37 -25.64
N ARG A 91 14.15 -9.71 -24.56
CA ARG A 91 12.71 -10.05 -24.59
C ARG A 91 11.84 -9.09 -23.77
N PHE A 92 12.36 -7.92 -23.41
CA PHE A 92 11.66 -6.96 -22.57
C PHE A 92 11.93 -5.51 -22.99
N MET A 93 10.97 -4.65 -22.67
CA MET A 93 11.06 -3.20 -22.83
C MET A 93 10.75 -2.53 -21.49
N PRO A 94 11.27 -1.31 -21.24
CA PRO A 94 10.90 -0.54 -20.06
C PRO A 94 9.37 -0.39 -19.97
N GLY A 95 8.82 -0.63 -18.78
CA GLY A 95 7.37 -0.62 -18.53
C GLY A 95 6.69 -1.98 -18.68
N ASN A 96 7.35 -3.00 -19.24
CA ASN A 96 6.79 -4.35 -19.30
C ASN A 96 6.74 -4.98 -17.90
N TYR A 97 5.63 -5.63 -17.59
CA TYR A 97 5.51 -6.47 -16.40
C TYR A 97 6.32 -7.76 -16.58
N VAL A 98 7.13 -8.11 -15.58
CA VAL A 98 7.97 -9.32 -15.58
C VAL A 98 7.68 -10.20 -14.37
N LYS A 99 7.73 -11.52 -14.57
CA LYS A 99 7.50 -12.53 -13.51
C LYS A 99 8.82 -13.09 -12.99
N LYS A 100 8.81 -13.58 -11.74
CA LYS A 100 9.98 -14.28 -11.16
C LYS A 100 10.37 -15.47 -12.05
N GLY A 101 11.65 -15.52 -12.43
CA GLY A 101 12.20 -16.56 -13.31
C GLY A 101 12.09 -16.28 -14.81
N GLN A 102 11.53 -15.14 -15.22
CA GLN A 102 11.46 -14.76 -16.63
C GLN A 102 12.84 -14.35 -17.16
N THR A 103 13.24 -14.93 -18.30
CA THR A 103 14.49 -14.57 -18.98
C THR A 103 14.38 -13.20 -19.65
N LEU A 104 15.09 -12.22 -19.10
CA LEU A 104 15.15 -10.85 -19.62
C LEU A 104 16.02 -10.76 -20.88
N ALA A 105 17.28 -11.18 -20.77
CA ALA A 105 18.24 -11.16 -21.86
C ALA A 105 19.04 -12.46 -21.91
N THR A 106 19.57 -12.78 -23.08
CA THR A 106 20.58 -13.83 -23.28
C THR A 106 21.86 -13.16 -23.72
N LEU A 107 22.95 -13.45 -23.00
CA LEU A 107 24.28 -12.91 -23.25
C LEU A 107 25.15 -13.97 -23.92
N GLU A 108 26.02 -13.53 -24.80
CA GLU A 108 27.08 -14.35 -25.38
C GLU A 108 28.43 -13.73 -25.03
N ASN A 109 29.37 -14.57 -24.57
CA ASN A 109 30.73 -14.17 -24.23
C ASN A 109 31.74 -15.06 -24.97
N PRO A 110 32.46 -14.53 -25.97
CA PRO A 110 33.48 -15.27 -26.70
C PRO A 110 34.67 -15.74 -25.82
N GLU A 111 35.02 -15.01 -24.78
CA GLU A 111 36.15 -15.34 -23.89
C GLU A 111 35.90 -16.63 -23.11
N LEU A 112 34.63 -16.91 -22.76
CA LEU A 112 34.25 -18.18 -22.14
C LEU A 112 34.51 -19.38 -23.06
N VAL A 113 34.36 -19.20 -24.37
CA VAL A 113 34.65 -20.26 -25.36
C VAL A 113 36.14 -20.59 -25.36
N GLN A 114 36.99 -19.57 -25.32
CA GLN A 114 38.45 -19.76 -25.26
C GLN A 114 38.89 -20.42 -23.96
N LEU A 115 38.33 -20.01 -22.82
CA LEU A 115 38.61 -20.65 -21.54
C LEU A 115 38.19 -22.13 -21.51
N GLN A 116 37.04 -22.47 -22.09
CA GLN A 116 36.60 -23.86 -22.21
C GLN A 116 37.52 -24.67 -23.12
N GLN A 117 37.97 -24.08 -24.24
CA GLN A 117 38.93 -24.71 -25.13
C GLN A 117 40.25 -25.03 -24.41
N ASP A 118 40.79 -24.06 -23.66
CA ASP A 118 42.02 -24.22 -22.90
C ASP A 118 41.87 -25.27 -21.79
N TYR A 119 40.74 -25.29 -21.09
CA TYR A 119 40.44 -26.32 -20.09
C TYR A 119 40.39 -27.72 -20.70
N LEU A 120 39.73 -27.88 -21.86
CA LEU A 120 39.64 -29.16 -22.56
C LEU A 120 41.02 -29.63 -23.05
N LEU A 121 41.87 -28.71 -23.54
CA LEU A 121 43.24 -29.01 -23.95
C LEU A 121 44.09 -29.44 -22.74
N ALA A 122 44.04 -28.69 -21.64
CA ALA A 122 44.77 -29.04 -20.42
C ALA A 122 44.35 -30.40 -19.85
N ASN A 123 43.06 -30.74 -19.92
CA ASN A 123 42.55 -32.03 -19.48
C ASN A 123 42.88 -33.17 -20.47
N SER A 124 42.87 -32.90 -21.78
CA SER A 124 43.27 -33.88 -22.79
C SER A 124 44.76 -34.20 -22.72
N GLU A 125 45.59 -33.24 -22.32
CA GLU A 125 47.03 -33.45 -22.25
C GLU A 125 47.43 -34.35 -21.07
N ASN A 126 46.61 -34.55 -20.02
CA ASN A 126 46.82 -35.48 -18.89
C ASN A 126 48.26 -35.62 -18.35
N GLY A 127 49.12 -34.61 -18.58
CA GLY A 127 50.57 -34.68 -18.33
C GLY A 127 51.39 -35.56 -19.30
N PHE A 128 50.80 -36.16 -20.33
CA PHE A 128 51.48 -37.05 -21.29
C PHE A 128 51.43 -36.49 -22.72
N THR A 129 52.56 -35.95 -23.18
CA THR A 129 52.81 -35.64 -24.60
C THR A 129 53.74 -36.69 -25.18
N GLU A 130 53.21 -37.63 -25.97
CA GLU A 130 54.02 -38.66 -26.63
C GLU A 130 54.53 -38.18 -28.00
N LEU A 131 55.84 -38.27 -28.22
CA LEU A 131 56.45 -37.95 -29.51
C LEU A 131 56.41 -39.17 -30.43
N LEU A 132 55.41 -39.22 -31.32
CA LEU A 132 55.17 -40.34 -32.24
C LEU A 132 56.32 -40.65 -33.22
N ASN A 133 57.35 -39.79 -33.33
CA ASN A 133 58.45 -39.91 -34.31
C ASN A 133 59.83 -39.53 -33.73
N PHE A 134 60.17 -40.01 -32.54
CA PHE A 134 61.46 -39.71 -31.91
C PHE A 134 62.63 -40.46 -32.58
N LYS A 135 63.47 -39.73 -33.34
CA LYS A 135 64.75 -40.22 -33.92
C LYS A 135 65.95 -39.92 -33.00
N GLU A 136 67.05 -40.68 -33.12
CA GLU A 136 68.28 -40.51 -32.31
C GLU A 136 68.85 -39.07 -32.34
N GLU A 137 68.73 -38.37 -33.46
CA GLU A 137 69.12 -36.96 -33.65
C GLU A 137 68.34 -35.96 -32.77
N ASN A 138 67.20 -36.39 -32.22
CA ASN A 138 66.32 -35.58 -31.39
C ASN A 138 66.63 -35.74 -29.89
N LYS A 139 67.53 -36.65 -29.49
CA LYS A 139 67.98 -36.82 -28.09
C LYS A 139 68.64 -35.59 -27.49
N SER A 140 69.35 -34.80 -28.29
CA SER A 140 70.07 -33.61 -27.82
C SER A 140 69.23 -32.33 -27.82
N LYS A 141 68.01 -32.36 -28.36
CA LYS A 141 67.16 -31.17 -28.52
C LYS A 141 66.26 -30.99 -27.30
N LYS A 142 66.10 -29.74 -26.85
CA LYS A 142 65.16 -29.39 -25.79
C LYS A 142 63.77 -29.24 -26.39
N PHE A 143 62.81 -30.04 -25.91
CA PHE A 143 61.41 -29.94 -26.32
C PHE A 143 60.63 -29.11 -25.30
N VAL A 144 59.81 -28.20 -25.81
CA VAL A 144 58.83 -27.50 -24.98
C VAL A 144 57.63 -28.44 -24.82
N THR A 145 57.40 -28.92 -23.60
CA THR A 145 56.31 -29.87 -23.31
C THR A 145 55.06 -29.18 -22.76
N LYS A 146 55.21 -27.99 -22.19
CA LYS A 146 54.08 -27.20 -21.66
C LYS A 146 53.79 -26.02 -22.57
N GLY A 147 52.55 -25.91 -23.04
CA GLY A 147 52.12 -24.80 -23.89
C GLY A 147 52.62 -24.87 -25.34
N ALA A 148 53.14 -26.03 -25.79
CA ALA A 148 53.57 -26.23 -27.17
C ALA A 148 52.44 -25.94 -28.17
N TYR A 149 51.21 -26.36 -27.83
CA TYR A 149 50.03 -26.08 -28.62
C TYR A 149 49.73 -24.57 -28.75
N GLN A 150 49.81 -23.81 -27.66
CA GLN A 150 49.61 -22.36 -27.67
C GLN A 150 50.66 -21.65 -28.54
N LEU A 151 51.92 -22.07 -28.46
CA LEU A 151 53.00 -21.56 -29.30
C LEU A 151 52.79 -21.88 -30.78
N LEU A 152 52.34 -23.09 -31.12
CA LEU A 152 52.02 -23.46 -32.49
C LEU A 152 50.86 -22.65 -33.05
N MET A 153 49.82 -22.41 -32.26
CA MET A 153 48.69 -21.56 -32.66
C MET A 153 49.13 -20.09 -32.84
N ALA A 154 49.97 -19.56 -31.94
CA ALA A 154 50.52 -18.21 -32.06
C ALA A 154 51.38 -18.06 -33.33
N VAL A 155 52.26 -19.02 -33.62
CA VAL A 155 53.10 -19.01 -34.84
C VAL A 155 52.26 -19.15 -36.10
N LYS A 156 51.22 -19.99 -36.09
CA LYS A 156 50.30 -20.16 -37.23
C LYS A 156 49.51 -18.87 -37.52
N ASN A 157 49.12 -18.13 -36.50
CA ASN A 157 48.38 -16.88 -36.65
C ASN A 157 49.28 -15.67 -36.98
N MET A 158 50.60 -15.78 -36.82
CA MET A 158 51.58 -14.75 -37.24
C MET A 158 52.08 -14.94 -38.68
N GLY A 159 51.65 -16.02 -39.35
CA GLY A 159 52.10 -16.39 -40.70
C GLY A 159 51.21 -15.92 -41.85
N GLU A 160 50.19 -15.09 -41.59
CA GLU A 160 49.43 -14.34 -42.60
C GLU A 160 49.63 -12.84 -42.44
#